data_AF-A0A7G2F0R9-F1
#
_entry.id   AF-A0A7G2F0R9-F1
#
_cell.length_a   1.000
_cell.length_b   1.000
_cell.length_c   1.000
_cell.angle_alpha   90.00
_cell.angle_beta   90.00
_cell.angle_gamma   90.00
#
_symmetry.space_group_name_H-M   'P 1'
#
loop_
_entity.id
_entity.type
_entity.pdbx_description
1 polymer ?
#
loop_
_entity_poly.entity_id
_entity_poly.type
_entity_poly.pdbx_seq_one_letter_code
_entity_poly.pdbx_strand_id
1 'polypeptide(L)'
;MGVSRISLCSPYYKSSHLFNAYACAIMPSDTEVPVPQIVIDQPCLPPIVANQPGRPKKLRMKSALEVAVETKRPRKEHACSRCKETGHNVKTCRA
;
A
#
# COMPACT_ATOMS: atom_id res chain seq x y z
N MET A 1 -36.02 -0.07 33.95
CA MET A 1 -36.16 1.01 32.94
C MET A 1 -34.79 1.37 32.40
N GLY A 2 -34.52 1.11 31.13
CA GLY A 2 -33.24 1.43 30.51
C GLY A 2 -33.21 2.87 30.02
N VAL A 3 -32.37 3.72 30.61
CA VAL A 3 -32.10 5.06 30.08
C VAL A 3 -31.20 4.92 28.86
N SER A 4 -31.57 5.62 27.77
CA SER A 4 -30.77 5.66 26.56
C SER A 4 -29.42 6.33 26.84
N ARG A 5 -28.32 5.76 26.34
CA ARG A 5 -27.00 6.41 26.42
C ARG A 5 -26.99 7.76 25.70
N ILE A 6 -27.83 7.91 24.67
CA ILE A 6 -28.00 9.16 23.93
C ILE A 6 -28.63 10.23 24.82
N SER A 7 -29.56 9.87 25.73
CA SER A 7 -30.18 10.83 26.65
C SER A 7 -29.24 11.29 27.77
N LEU A 8 -28.15 10.56 28.02
CA LEU A 8 -27.10 10.96 28.96
C LEU A 8 -26.05 11.90 28.32
N CYS A 9 -26.11 12.08 27.00
CA CYS A 9 -25.16 12.92 26.29
C CYS A 9 -25.45 14.41 26.54
N SER A 10 -24.40 15.18 26.83
CA SER A 10 -24.51 16.64 26.96
C SER A 10 -25.15 17.25 25.71
N PRO A 11 -26.05 18.24 25.83
CA PRO A 11 -26.62 18.96 24.70
C PRO A 11 -25.57 19.50 23.71
N TYR A 12 -24.36 19.78 24.19
CA TYR A 12 -23.23 20.25 23.39
C TYR A 12 -22.87 19.30 22.23
N TYR A 13 -22.96 17.98 22.45
CA TYR A 13 -22.60 16.98 21.43
C TYR A 13 -23.78 16.54 20.56
N LYS A 14 -24.92 17.23 20.64
CA LYS A 14 -26.07 16.96 19.76
C LYS A 14 -25.88 17.62 18.41
N SER A 15 -26.33 16.98 17.35
CA SER A 15 -26.26 17.53 15.99
C SER A 15 -26.95 18.90 15.90
N SER A 16 -28.04 19.12 16.65
CA SER A 16 -28.71 20.42 16.73
C SER A 16 -27.78 21.55 17.19
N HIS A 17 -26.89 21.27 18.15
CA HIS A 17 -25.92 22.26 18.63
C HIS A 17 -24.87 22.57 17.55
N LEU A 18 -24.38 21.54 16.86
CA LEU A 18 -23.47 21.71 15.72
C LEU A 18 -24.10 22.56 14.61
N PHE A 19 -25.33 22.25 14.20
CA PHE A 19 -26.04 23.03 13.18
C PHE A 19 -26.22 24.49 13.61
N ASN A 20 -26.64 24.72 14.86
CA ASN A 20 -26.85 26.07 15.38
C ASN A 20 -25.55 26.88 15.46
N ALA A 21 -24.42 26.25 15.82
CA ALA A 21 -23.13 26.93 15.90
C ALA A 21 -22.65 27.49 14.54
N TYR A 22 -23.04 26.84 13.45
CA TYR A 22 -22.73 27.24 12.07
C TYR A 22 -23.95 27.75 11.30
N ALA A 23 -25.07 28.06 11.98
CA ALA A 23 -26.29 28.53 11.32
C ALA A 23 -26.14 29.96 10.76
N CYS A 24 -25.28 30.76 11.39
CA CYS A 24 -24.94 32.09 10.88
C CYS A 24 -23.96 31.99 9.71
N ALA A 25 -24.20 32.76 8.67
CA ALA A 25 -23.25 32.91 7.57
C ALA A 25 -21.95 33.55 8.08
N ILE A 26 -20.85 32.83 7.98
CA ILE A 26 -19.51 33.38 8.21
C ILE A 26 -19.11 34.04 6.89
N MET A 27 -19.45 35.32 6.76
CA MET A 27 -19.04 36.11 5.61
C MET A 27 -17.59 36.56 5.80
N PRO A 28 -16.74 36.46 4.76
CA PRO A 28 -15.45 37.12 4.81
C PRO A 28 -15.67 38.63 4.97
N SER A 29 -14.77 39.30 5.69
CA SER A 29 -14.74 40.75 5.70
C SER A 29 -14.41 41.29 4.31
N ASP A 30 -15.15 42.28 3.83
CA ASP A 30 -14.87 42.98 2.56
C ASP A 30 -13.57 43.81 2.58
N THR A 31 -12.86 43.82 3.71
CA THR A 31 -11.55 44.45 3.80
C THR A 31 -10.54 43.65 3.01
N GLU A 32 -10.05 44.22 1.91
CA GLU A 32 -8.90 43.70 1.18
C GLU A 32 -7.66 43.79 2.09
N VAL A 33 -7.33 42.69 2.76
CA VAL A 33 -6.05 42.56 3.46
C VAL A 33 -5.01 42.20 2.39
N PRO A 34 -4.02 43.07 2.11
CA PRO A 34 -3.01 42.76 1.11
C PRO A 34 -2.25 41.50 1.53
N VAL A 35 -2.15 40.54 0.61
CA VAL A 35 -1.36 39.33 0.81
C VAL A 35 0.11 39.75 0.93
N PRO A 36 0.83 39.35 2.00
CA PRO A 36 2.24 39.67 2.13
C PRO A 36 3.06 39.19 0.93
N GLN A 37 4.02 40.00 0.49
CA GLN A 37 4.84 39.72 -0.70
C GLN A 37 5.53 38.34 -0.61
N ILE A 38 5.95 37.93 0.58
CA ILE A 38 6.54 36.60 0.85
C ILE A 38 5.63 35.43 0.45
N VAL A 39 4.31 35.58 0.54
CA VAL A 39 3.33 34.56 0.15
C VAL A 39 3.12 34.54 -1.36
N ILE A 40 3.14 35.71 -1.99
CA ILE A 40 3.03 35.87 -3.46
C ILE A 40 4.25 35.28 -4.16
N ASP A 41 5.44 35.53 -3.60
CA ASP A 41 6.71 35.09 -4.17
C ASP A 41 6.99 33.59 -3.92
N GLN A 42 6.21 32.95 -3.04
CA GLN A 42 6.40 31.53 -2.70
C GLN A 42 5.83 30.62 -3.80
N PRO A 43 6.65 29.78 -4.46
CA PRO A 43 6.14 28.85 -5.44
C PRO A 43 5.28 27.76 -4.79
N CYS A 44 4.07 27.54 -5.29
CA CYS A 44 3.21 26.43 -4.90
C CYS A 44 3.73 25.11 -5.53
N LEU A 45 4.65 24.45 -4.83
CA LEU A 45 5.15 23.15 -5.26
C LEU A 45 4.11 22.04 -4.98
N PRO A 46 3.98 21.05 -5.87
CA PRO A 46 3.17 19.87 -5.57
C PRO A 46 3.74 19.13 -4.35
N PRO A 47 2.89 18.40 -3.59
CA PRO A 47 3.39 17.58 -2.52
C PRO A 47 4.42 16.59 -3.04
N ILE A 48 5.47 16.35 -2.26
CA ILE A 48 6.47 15.34 -2.58
C ILE A 48 5.79 13.97 -2.52
N VAL A 49 5.55 13.37 -3.68
CA VAL A 49 4.97 12.03 -3.77
C VAL A 49 6.07 11.02 -3.46
N ALA A 50 6.11 10.57 -2.21
CA ALA A 50 6.90 9.40 -1.83
C ALA A 50 6.03 8.15 -1.98
N ASN A 51 6.58 7.10 -2.61
CA ASN A 51 5.97 5.78 -2.55
C ASN A 51 6.00 5.33 -1.08
N GLN A 52 4.82 5.13 -0.48
CA GLN A 52 4.77 4.51 0.83
C GLN A 52 5.39 3.11 0.76
N PRO A 53 6.01 2.63 1.85
CA PRO A 53 6.47 1.25 1.92
C PRO A 53 5.31 0.33 1.52
N GLY A 54 5.48 -0.33 0.38
CA GLY A 54 4.49 -1.30 -0.09
C GLY A 54 4.33 -2.39 0.95
N ARG A 55 3.21 -3.12 0.89
CA ARG A 55 3.02 -4.29 1.74
C ARG A 55 4.22 -5.23 1.59
N PRO A 56 4.90 -5.61 2.69
CA PRO A 56 5.94 -6.62 2.61
C PRO A 56 5.38 -7.87 1.92
N LYS A 57 6.08 -8.34 0.89
CA LYS A 57 5.71 -9.61 0.24
C LYS A 57 5.69 -10.68 1.33
N LYS A 58 4.54 -11.32 1.54
CA LYS A 58 4.49 -12.49 2.42
C LYS A 58 5.46 -13.52 1.85
N LEU A 59 6.32 -14.06 2.71
CA LEU A 59 7.14 -15.21 2.32
C LEU A 59 6.20 -16.33 1.86
N ARG A 60 6.41 -16.83 0.65
CA ARG A 60 5.64 -17.95 0.13
C ARG A 60 6.00 -19.20 0.94
N MET A 61 5.00 -19.85 1.53
CA MET A 61 5.21 -21.19 2.11
C MET A 61 5.51 -22.15 0.96
N LYS A 62 6.70 -22.78 0.99
CA LYS A 62 7.07 -23.82 0.03
C LYS A 62 6.17 -25.05 0.24
N SER A 63 5.83 -25.74 -0.84
CA SER A 63 5.11 -27.01 -0.74
C SER A 63 6.04 -28.12 -0.20
N ALA A 64 5.48 -29.20 0.32
CA ALA A 64 6.27 -30.34 0.80
C ALA A 64 7.24 -30.88 -0.26
N LEU A 65 6.83 -30.88 -1.54
CA LEU A 65 7.67 -31.31 -2.66
C LEU A 65 8.85 -30.35 -2.89
N GLU A 66 8.63 -29.04 -2.83
CA GLU A 66 9.69 -28.05 -3.02
C GLU A 66 10.76 -28.14 -1.92
N VAL A 67 10.35 -28.29 -0.67
CA VAL A 67 11.26 -28.49 0.48
C VAL A 67 12.04 -29.80 0.34
N ALA A 68 11.38 -30.87 -0.10
CA ALA A 68 12.00 -32.17 -0.30
C ALA A 68 12.95 -32.21 -1.52
N VAL A 69 12.79 -31.32 -2.50
CA VAL A 69 13.70 -31.22 -3.66
C VAL A 69 14.92 -30.38 -3.32
N GLU A 70 14.77 -29.33 -2.51
CA GLU A 70 15.88 -28.45 -2.09
C GLU A 70 16.90 -29.16 -1.19
N THR A 71 16.43 -30.12 -0.38
CA THR A 71 17.28 -30.96 0.48
C THR A 71 17.93 -32.14 -0.25
N LYS A 72 17.52 -32.43 -1.49
CA LYS A 72 18.13 -33.49 -2.31
C LYS A 72 19.33 -32.93 -3.06
N ARG A 73 20.38 -33.75 -3.19
CA ARG A 73 21.48 -33.45 -4.12
C ARG A 73 20.89 -33.14 -5.50
N PRO A 74 21.42 -32.13 -6.22
CA PRO A 74 20.98 -31.84 -7.57
C PRO A 74 21.00 -33.13 -8.38
N ARG A 75 19.90 -33.41 -9.12
CA ARG A 75 19.89 -34.55 -10.04
C ARG A 75 21.10 -34.41 -10.95
N LYS A 76 21.86 -35.50 -11.10
CA LYS A 76 22.90 -35.54 -12.14
C LYS A 76 22.27 -35.10 -13.45
N GLU A 77 22.94 -34.21 -14.16
CA GLU A 77 22.52 -33.80 -15.49
C GLU A 77 22.38 -35.04 -16.37
N HIS A 78 21.33 -35.05 -17.19
CA HIS A 78 21.12 -36.12 -18.13
C HIS A 78 22.24 -36.10 -19.19
N ALA A 79 23.08 -37.14 -19.18
CA ALA A 79 24.09 -37.37 -20.21
C ALA A 79 23.51 -38.25 -21.33
N CYS A 80 23.79 -37.89 -22.58
CA CYS A 80 23.43 -38.66 -23.76
C CYS A 80 24.05 -40.06 -23.68
N SER A 81 23.26 -41.12 -23.84
CA SER A 81 23.81 -42.49 -23.71
C SER A 81 24.79 -42.86 -24.84
N ARG A 82 24.72 -42.16 -25.99
CA ARG A 82 25.58 -42.37 -27.17
C ARG A 82 26.95 -41.71 -27.02
N CYS A 83 27.01 -40.39 -26.88
CA CYS A 83 28.28 -39.63 -26.80
C CYS A 83 28.71 -39.26 -25.37
N LYS A 84 27.90 -39.56 -24.35
CA LYS A 84 28.16 -39.25 -22.92
C LYS A 84 28.22 -37.76 -22.57
N GLU A 85 27.96 -36.86 -23.51
CA GLU A 85 27.87 -35.42 -23.27
C GLU A 85 26.49 -35.00 -22.74
N THR A 86 26.44 -33.90 -21.99
CA THR A 86 25.19 -33.31 -21.49
C THR A 86 24.59 -32.31 -22.49
N GLY A 87 23.38 -31.83 -22.23
CA GLY A 87 22.71 -30.81 -23.06
C GLY A 87 21.88 -31.35 -24.23
N HIS A 88 21.91 -32.65 -24.51
CA HIS A 88 21.04 -33.26 -25.51
C HIS A 88 20.67 -34.71 -25.14
N ASN A 89 19.67 -35.26 -25.84
CA ASN A 89 19.27 -36.66 -25.69
C ASN A 89 19.72 -37.50 -26.91
N VAL A 90 19.57 -38.81 -26.80
CA VAL A 90 19.98 -39.76 -27.86
C VAL A 90 19.30 -39.48 -29.20
N LYS A 91 18.04 -39.01 -29.17
CA LYS A 91 17.27 -38.73 -30.40
C LYS A 91 17.78 -37.49 -31.14
N THR A 92 18.40 -36.55 -30.43
CA THR A 92 18.93 -35.30 -30.98
C THR A 92 20.46 -35.31 -31.06
N CYS A 93 21.10 -36.46 -30.87
CA CYS A 93 22.55 -36.60 -30.90
C CYS A 93 23.06 -36.49 -32.35
N ARG A 94 24.11 -35.69 -32.56
CA ARG A 94 24.74 -35.49 -33.87
C ARG A 94 26.06 -36.24 -34.04
N ALA A 95 26.46 -36.99 -33.02
CA ALA A 95 27.58 -37.93 -33.07
C ALA A 95 27.17 -39.27 -33.68
#